data_AF-A0A2H3KJF4-F1
#
_entry.id   AF-A0A2H3KJF4-F1
#
_cell.length_a   1.000
_cell.length_b   1.000
_cell.length_c   1.000
_cell.angle_alpha   90.00
_cell.angle_beta   90.00
_cell.angle_gamma   90.00
#
_symmetry.space_group_name_H-M   'P 1'
#
loop_
_entity.id
_entity.type
_entity.pdbx_description
1 polymer ?
#
loop_
_entity_poly.entity_id
_entity_poly.type
_entity_poly.pdbx_seq_one_letter_code
_entity_poly.pdbx_strand_id
1 'polypeptide(L)'
;MVTERPDPEPDALLITTFAPGLTQYLPNTAALLDTANLVLHPAVERLVLSGSRGIGGRPRPESDLDVSLIIAATALPAAEPAREQLLRSVLEVTLSRWQGAVECDLAAIFPVHTCGLRCFTGLQHAPPLCAHPLGCRFGIFKLQKGFDGYVPWEGVDLKRLYPILEIWQRAGGPPA
;
A
#
# COMPACT_ATOMS: atom_id res chain seq x y z
N MET A 1 6.78 -37.98 -9.79
CA MET A 1 6.14 -36.66 -9.63
C MET A 1 6.69 -36.06 -8.36
N VAL A 2 7.60 -35.10 -8.46
CA VAL A 2 8.13 -34.37 -7.31
C VAL A 2 7.06 -33.33 -6.99
N THR A 3 6.35 -33.51 -5.88
CA THR A 3 5.57 -32.44 -5.30
C THR A 3 6.58 -31.40 -4.82
N GLU A 4 6.75 -30.33 -5.58
CA GLU A 4 7.42 -29.13 -5.10
C GLU A 4 6.78 -28.76 -3.77
N ARG A 5 7.59 -28.72 -2.71
CA ARG A 5 7.16 -28.11 -1.46
C ARG A 5 6.91 -26.64 -1.80
N PRO A 6 5.77 -26.05 -1.41
CA PRO A 6 5.64 -24.61 -1.52
C PRO A 6 6.86 -23.97 -0.84
N ASP A 7 7.50 -23.04 -1.53
CA ASP A 7 8.55 -22.20 -0.94
C ASP A 7 8.10 -21.72 0.45
N PRO A 8 9.01 -21.62 1.43
CA PRO A 8 8.64 -21.12 2.75
C PRO A 8 7.91 -19.78 2.56
N GLU A 9 6.69 -19.69 3.10
CA GLU A 9 5.93 -18.43 3.09
C GLU A 9 6.87 -17.32 3.55
N PRO A 10 7.06 -16.24 2.77
CA PRO A 10 7.99 -15.19 3.15
C PRO A 10 7.53 -14.63 4.49
N ASP A 11 8.44 -14.63 5.49
CA ASP A 11 8.19 -14.25 6.90
C ASP A 11 7.29 -13.01 7.01
N ALA A 12 5.99 -13.23 7.09
CA ALA A 12 5.03 -12.15 6.99
C ALA A 12 5.17 -11.21 8.20
N LEU A 13 5.08 -9.91 7.97
CA LEU A 13 5.34 -8.89 8.96
C LEU A 13 4.04 -8.51 9.67
N LEU A 14 3.89 -8.92 10.93
CA LEU A 14 2.83 -8.41 11.79
C LEU A 14 3.13 -6.96 12.17
N ILE A 15 2.19 -6.06 11.88
CA ILE A 15 2.32 -4.63 12.17
C ILE A 15 1.67 -4.32 13.51
N THR A 16 2.48 -3.99 14.50
CA THR A 16 2.04 -3.67 15.87
C THR A 16 2.20 -2.20 16.24
N THR A 17 2.87 -1.43 15.39
CA THR A 17 3.18 -0.01 15.65
C THR A 17 2.96 0.78 14.37
N PHE A 18 2.05 1.75 14.42
CA PHE A 18 1.78 2.68 13.34
C PHE A 18 2.43 4.04 13.59
N ALA A 19 2.53 4.85 12.54
CA ALA A 19 2.99 6.23 12.63
C ALA A 19 2.06 7.04 13.55
N PRO A 20 2.61 7.92 14.45
CA PRO A 20 1.79 8.70 15.38
C PRO A 20 0.70 9.55 14.72
N GLY A 21 0.95 9.97 13.47
CA GLY A 21 -0.02 10.71 12.66
C GLY A 21 -1.34 9.96 12.45
N LEU A 22 -1.33 8.62 12.43
CA LEU A 22 -2.55 7.83 12.30
C LEU A 22 -3.52 8.10 13.46
N THR A 23 -3.07 7.95 14.70
CA THR A 23 -3.92 8.20 15.88
C THR A 23 -4.26 9.68 16.02
N GLN A 24 -3.33 10.58 15.66
CA GLN A 24 -3.55 12.02 15.75
C GLN A 24 -4.65 12.50 14.78
N TYR A 25 -4.65 12.03 13.53
CA TYR A 25 -5.55 12.52 12.50
C TYR A 25 -6.78 11.63 12.31
N LEU A 26 -6.67 10.32 12.54
CA LEU A 26 -7.67 9.31 12.20
C LEU A 26 -7.83 8.28 13.34
N PRO A 27 -8.22 8.69 14.56
CA PRO A 27 -8.26 7.80 15.73
C PRO A 27 -9.19 6.58 15.55
N ASN A 28 -10.30 6.74 14.83
CA ASN A 28 -11.21 5.63 14.54
C ASN A 28 -10.59 4.61 13.58
N THR A 29 -9.85 5.08 12.57
CA THR A 29 -9.12 4.20 11.64
C THR A 29 -7.95 3.52 12.35
N ALA A 30 -7.29 4.21 13.28
CA ALA A 30 -6.26 3.62 14.15
C ALA A 30 -6.83 2.44 14.95
N ALA A 31 -7.95 2.64 15.65
CA ALA A 31 -8.58 1.58 16.45
C ALA A 31 -9.03 0.37 15.58
N LEU A 32 -9.48 0.61 14.35
CA LEU A 32 -9.78 -0.46 13.40
C LEU A 32 -8.52 -1.25 13.04
N LEU A 33 -7.44 -0.56 12.71
CA LEU A 33 -6.16 -1.20 12.36
C LEU A 33 -5.54 -1.98 13.52
N ASP A 34 -5.67 -1.47 14.75
CA ASP A 34 -5.21 -2.16 15.96
C ASP A 34 -5.92 -3.51 16.19
N THR A 35 -7.18 -3.62 15.79
CA THR A 35 -7.97 -4.85 15.93
C THR A 35 -7.89 -5.76 14.70
N ALA A 36 -7.44 -5.25 13.56
CA ALA A 36 -7.45 -5.97 12.30
C ALA A 36 -6.27 -6.96 12.12
N ASN A 37 -5.29 -6.97 13.03
CA ASN A 37 -4.08 -7.80 12.95
C ASN A 37 -3.39 -7.67 11.58
N LEU A 38 -3.07 -6.44 11.17
CA LEU A 38 -2.51 -6.19 9.86
C LEU A 38 -1.18 -6.92 9.66
N VAL A 39 -1.14 -7.82 8.68
CA VAL A 39 0.05 -8.58 8.29
C VAL A 39 0.45 -8.22 6.87
N LEU A 40 1.74 -8.00 6.63
CA LEU A 40 2.25 -7.56 5.32
C LEU A 40 3.31 -8.49 4.77
N HIS A 41 3.42 -8.50 3.45
CA HIS A 41 4.52 -9.16 2.76
C HIS A 41 5.86 -8.44 3.00
N PRO A 42 7.00 -9.15 3.15
CA PRO A 42 8.35 -8.59 3.27
C PRO A 42 8.86 -7.77 2.08
N ALA A 43 8.03 -7.48 1.09
CA ALA A 43 8.38 -6.58 -0.01
C ALA A 43 7.83 -5.17 0.21
N VAL A 44 6.87 -4.99 1.14
CA VAL A 44 6.25 -3.70 1.44
C VAL A 44 7.18 -2.82 2.26
N GLU A 45 7.57 -1.67 1.74
CA GLU A 45 8.39 -0.69 2.48
C GLU A 45 7.54 0.32 3.25
N ARG A 46 6.37 0.69 2.73
CA ARG A 46 5.51 1.75 3.28
C ARG A 46 4.04 1.43 3.08
N LEU A 47 3.20 1.93 3.99
CA LEU A 47 1.75 1.85 3.90
C LEU A 47 1.18 3.23 3.93
N VAL A 48 0.24 3.46 3.01
CA VAL A 48 -0.40 4.75 2.86
C VAL A 48 -1.90 4.56 2.83
N LEU A 49 -2.62 5.33 3.65
CA LEU A 49 -4.07 5.43 3.65
C LEU A 49 -4.54 6.54 2.72
N SER A 50 -5.59 6.26 1.98
CA SER A 50 -6.34 7.23 1.17
C SER A 50 -7.85 7.08 1.43
N GLY A 51 -8.68 7.71 0.60
CA GLY A 51 -10.12 7.50 0.63
C GLY A 51 -10.82 8.07 1.87
N SER A 52 -12.04 7.59 2.11
CA SER A 52 -12.97 8.15 3.10
C SER A 52 -12.54 7.92 4.55
N ARG A 53 -11.87 6.79 4.82
CA ARG A 53 -11.23 6.49 6.12
C ARG A 53 -9.83 7.09 6.27
N GLY A 54 -9.30 7.70 5.21
CA GLY A 54 -8.11 8.54 5.22
C GLY A 54 -8.41 9.99 5.59
N ILE A 55 -7.43 10.88 5.34
CA ILE A 55 -7.52 12.31 5.65
C ILE A 55 -8.65 13.01 4.86
N GLY A 56 -9.08 12.44 3.73
CA GLY A 56 -10.17 12.98 2.89
C GLY A 56 -11.50 13.03 3.64
N GLY A 57 -11.69 12.13 4.61
CA GLY A 57 -12.72 12.24 5.64
C GLY A 57 -14.14 11.80 5.26
N ARG A 58 -15.00 11.82 6.29
CA ARG A 58 -16.42 11.40 6.33
C ARG A 58 -16.69 9.93 6.01
N PRO A 59 -15.97 8.98 6.65
CA PRO A 59 -16.33 7.58 6.50
C PRO A 59 -17.71 7.33 7.10
N ARG A 60 -18.51 6.53 6.42
CA ARG A 60 -19.66 5.89 7.02
C ARG A 60 -19.17 4.71 7.87
N PRO A 61 -19.98 4.19 8.81
CA PRO A 61 -19.59 3.04 9.62
C PRO A 61 -19.12 1.84 8.79
N GLU A 62 -19.74 1.64 7.63
CA GLU A 62 -19.49 0.55 6.68
C GLU A 62 -18.45 0.89 5.60
N SER A 63 -17.91 2.10 5.56
CA SER A 63 -16.94 2.48 4.53
C SER A 63 -15.74 1.53 4.52
N ASP A 64 -15.24 1.22 3.34
CA ASP A 64 -14.06 0.39 3.15
C ASP A 64 -12.79 1.12 3.58
N LEU A 65 -11.71 0.36 3.78
CA LEU A 65 -10.39 0.88 4.07
C LEU A 65 -9.50 0.79 2.83
N ASP A 66 -9.24 1.94 2.20
CA ASP A 66 -8.30 2.04 1.07
C ASP A 66 -6.84 2.09 1.55
N VAL A 67 -6.07 1.04 1.27
CA VAL A 67 -4.65 0.94 1.63
C VAL A 67 -3.78 0.74 0.39
N SER A 68 -2.81 1.63 0.22
CA SER A 68 -1.74 1.45 -0.76
C SER A 68 -0.49 0.88 -0.09
N LEU A 69 -0.06 -0.29 -0.55
CA LEU A 69 1.16 -0.98 -0.14
C LEU A 69 2.29 -0.61 -1.10
N ILE A 70 3.22 0.22 -0.66
CA ILE A 70 4.36 0.64 -1.48
C ILE A 70 5.45 -0.44 -1.43
N ILE A 71 5.86 -0.92 -2.59
CA ILE A 71 6.87 -1.98 -2.72
C ILE A 71 8.27 -1.41 -2.78
N ALA A 72 9.19 -2.00 -2.01
CA ALA A 72 10.59 -1.66 -2.03
C ALA A 72 11.18 -1.87 -3.42
N ALA A 73 11.88 -0.86 -3.96
CA ALA A 73 12.50 -0.97 -5.28
C ALA A 73 13.48 -2.15 -5.40
N THR A 74 14.17 -2.48 -4.29
CA THR A 74 15.11 -3.61 -4.21
C THR A 74 14.44 -4.99 -4.23
N ALA A 75 13.15 -5.06 -3.90
CA ALA A 75 12.38 -6.30 -3.91
C ALA A 75 11.71 -6.56 -5.28
N LEU A 76 11.68 -5.58 -6.18
CA LEU A 76 10.97 -5.67 -7.45
C LEU A 76 11.74 -6.49 -8.49
N PRO A 77 11.14 -7.56 -9.04
CA PRO A 77 11.71 -8.27 -10.18
C PRO A 77 11.77 -7.38 -11.43
N ALA A 78 12.82 -7.58 -12.22
CA ALA A 78 12.98 -6.90 -13.50
C ALA A 78 12.00 -7.41 -14.56
N ALA A 79 11.72 -8.73 -14.58
CA ALA A 79 10.79 -9.36 -15.51
C ALA A 79 9.33 -9.13 -15.08
N GLU A 80 8.47 -8.77 -16.03
CA GLU A 80 7.06 -8.45 -15.75
C GLU A 80 6.27 -9.60 -15.12
N PRO A 81 6.34 -10.87 -15.60
CA PRO A 81 5.58 -11.96 -15.00
C PRO A 81 5.94 -12.18 -13.52
N ALA A 82 7.23 -12.12 -13.19
CA ALA A 82 7.69 -12.25 -11.81
C ALA A 82 7.27 -11.06 -10.94
N ARG A 83 7.26 -9.84 -11.52
CA ARG A 83 6.79 -8.65 -10.82
C ARG A 83 5.30 -8.72 -10.53
N GLU A 84 4.49 -9.08 -11.51
CA GLU A 84 3.05 -9.27 -11.31
C GLU A 84 2.77 -10.33 -10.24
N GLN A 85 3.48 -11.47 -10.29
CA GLN A 85 3.36 -12.52 -9.28
C GLN A 85 3.69 -12.01 -7.86
N LEU A 86 4.77 -11.24 -7.71
CA LEU A 86 5.11 -10.62 -6.42
C LEU A 86 4.02 -9.64 -5.96
N LEU A 87 3.51 -8.79 -6.85
CA LEU A 87 2.50 -7.80 -6.48
C LEU A 87 1.20 -8.48 -6.05
N ARG A 88 0.83 -9.57 -6.72
CA ARG A 88 -0.28 -10.44 -6.32
C ARG A 88 -0.05 -11.05 -4.95
N SER A 89 1.10 -11.66 -4.70
CA SER A 89 1.41 -12.28 -3.40
C SER A 89 1.41 -11.27 -2.26
N VAL A 90 1.82 -10.03 -2.52
CA VAL A 90 1.77 -8.93 -1.53
C VAL A 90 0.33 -8.69 -1.05
N LEU A 91 -0.61 -8.61 -1.99
CA LEU A 91 -2.02 -8.39 -1.66
C LEU A 91 -2.63 -9.63 -0.97
N GLU A 92 -2.34 -10.83 -1.48
CA GLU A 92 -2.84 -12.09 -0.92
C GLU A 92 -2.38 -12.31 0.53
N VAL A 93 -1.12 -12.01 0.86
CA VAL A 93 -0.61 -12.12 2.25
C VAL A 93 -1.43 -11.25 3.20
N THR A 94 -1.78 -10.04 2.77
CA THR A 94 -2.51 -9.08 3.59
C THR A 94 -3.98 -9.46 3.71
N LEU A 95 -4.64 -9.78 2.59
CA LEU A 95 -6.08 -10.11 2.55
C LEU A 95 -6.40 -11.42 3.27
N SER A 96 -5.57 -12.46 3.10
CA SER A 96 -5.76 -13.76 3.76
C SER A 96 -5.66 -13.69 5.29
N ARG A 97 -5.08 -12.63 5.83
CA ARG A 97 -4.85 -12.43 7.27
C ARG A 97 -5.61 -11.24 7.84
N TRP A 98 -6.37 -10.52 7.01
CA TRP A 98 -7.17 -9.38 7.43
C TRP A 98 -8.30 -9.81 8.36
N GLN A 99 -8.37 -9.20 9.54
CA GLN A 99 -9.41 -9.47 10.56
C GLN A 99 -10.23 -8.22 10.89
N GLY A 100 -10.15 -7.17 10.07
CA GLY A 100 -10.88 -5.93 10.32
C GLY A 100 -12.39 -6.08 10.14
N ALA A 101 -13.14 -5.24 10.85
CA ALA A 101 -14.61 -5.23 10.80
C ALA A 101 -15.21 -4.64 9.51
N VAL A 102 -14.37 -4.16 8.59
CA VAL A 102 -14.73 -3.57 7.30
C VAL A 102 -13.87 -4.15 6.19
N GLU A 103 -14.30 -4.02 4.93
CA GLU A 103 -13.51 -4.43 3.78
C GLU A 103 -12.22 -3.62 3.68
N CYS A 104 -11.16 -4.24 3.17
CA CYS A 104 -9.86 -3.62 2.98
C CYS A 104 -9.50 -3.66 1.50
N ASP A 105 -9.66 -2.53 0.83
CA ASP A 105 -9.29 -2.34 -0.56
C ASP A 105 -7.79 -2.11 -0.66
N LEU A 106 -7.09 -3.03 -1.31
CA LEU A 106 -5.64 -2.98 -1.42
C LEU A 106 -5.17 -2.64 -2.83
N ALA A 107 -4.12 -1.84 -2.88
CA ALA A 107 -3.31 -1.63 -4.07
C ALA A 107 -1.83 -1.85 -3.75
N ALA A 108 -1.14 -2.70 -4.51
CA ALA A 108 0.30 -2.80 -4.49
C ALA A 108 0.88 -1.79 -5.48
N ILE A 109 1.63 -0.81 -4.98
CA ILE A 109 2.17 0.30 -5.76
C ILE A 109 3.69 0.12 -5.87
N PHE A 110 4.24 0.27 -7.07
CA PHE A 110 5.68 0.17 -7.26
C PHE A 110 6.28 1.34 -8.04
N PRO A 111 7.47 1.83 -7.65
CA PRO A 111 8.17 2.87 -8.39
C PRO A 111 8.55 2.41 -9.80
N VAL A 112 8.27 3.26 -10.81
CA VAL A 112 8.90 3.14 -12.15
C VAL A 112 10.29 3.81 -12.15
N HIS A 113 10.51 4.76 -11.25
CA HIS A 113 11.76 5.51 -11.10
C HIS A 113 12.33 5.36 -9.69
N THR A 114 13.63 5.58 -9.52
CA THR A 114 14.32 5.48 -8.22
C THR A 114 13.99 6.61 -7.23
N CYS A 115 12.91 7.36 -7.45
CA CYS A 115 12.50 8.46 -6.57
C CYS A 115 11.86 8.00 -5.24
N GLY A 116 11.63 6.69 -5.09
CA GLY A 116 11.07 6.07 -3.89
C GLY A 116 9.61 6.45 -3.62
N LEU A 117 8.92 7.07 -4.59
CA LEU A 117 7.55 7.56 -4.43
C LEU A 117 7.36 8.45 -3.20
N ARG A 118 8.30 9.35 -2.92
CA ARG A 118 8.15 10.39 -1.89
C ARG A 118 6.94 11.31 -2.16
N CYS A 119 6.51 11.40 -3.42
CA CYS A 119 5.24 12.00 -3.84
C CYS A 119 3.99 11.26 -3.34
N PHE A 120 4.12 10.20 -2.55
CA PHE A 120 3.01 9.38 -2.07
C PHE A 120 2.68 9.61 -0.58
N THR A 121 2.90 10.84 -0.09
CA THR A 121 2.53 11.28 1.26
C THR A 121 2.10 12.76 1.24
N GLY A 122 1.04 13.10 1.95
CA GLY A 122 0.68 14.49 2.23
C GLY A 122 -0.75 14.71 2.67
N LEU A 123 -0.90 15.59 3.65
CA LEU A 123 -2.16 15.81 4.39
C LEU A 123 -3.11 16.80 3.69
N GLN A 124 -2.64 17.53 2.69
CA GLN A 124 -3.41 18.55 1.98
C GLN A 124 -3.87 18.03 0.62
N HIS A 125 -4.94 18.61 0.08
CA HIS A 125 -5.44 18.30 -1.27
C HIS A 125 -4.56 18.95 -2.36
N ALA A 126 -3.25 18.82 -2.19
CA ALA A 126 -2.21 19.35 -3.06
C ALA A 126 -1.01 18.40 -2.95
N PRO A 127 -0.79 17.51 -3.93
CA PRO A 127 0.37 16.63 -3.90
C PRO A 127 1.66 17.47 -3.95
N PRO A 128 2.70 17.08 -3.19
CA PRO A 128 4.01 17.64 -3.36
C PRO A 128 4.48 17.40 -4.79
N LEU A 129 5.20 18.37 -5.35
CA LEU A 129 5.76 18.23 -6.68
C LEU A 129 6.70 17.02 -6.70
N CYS A 130 6.44 16.09 -7.62
CA CYS A 130 7.39 15.01 -7.84
C CYS A 130 8.69 15.62 -8.37
N ALA A 131 9.82 15.27 -7.75
CA ALA A 131 11.14 15.73 -8.19
C ALA A 131 11.51 15.23 -9.60
N HIS A 132 10.74 14.29 -10.17
CA HIS A 132 10.97 13.78 -11.52
C HIS A 132 10.40 14.75 -12.58
N PRO A 133 11.18 15.14 -13.61
CA PRO A 133 10.77 16.13 -14.61
C PRO A 133 9.48 15.79 -15.37
N LEU A 134 9.15 14.50 -15.46
CA LEU A 134 7.97 13.99 -16.19
C LEU A 134 6.77 13.69 -15.28
N GLY A 135 6.81 14.16 -14.02
CA GLY A 135 5.82 13.82 -13.00
C GLY A 135 6.07 12.47 -12.33
N CYS A 136 5.28 12.18 -11.29
CA CYS A 136 5.36 10.92 -10.54
C CYS A 136 4.82 9.79 -11.44
N ARG A 137 5.61 8.73 -11.62
CA ARG A 137 5.22 7.53 -12.37
C ARG A 137 5.38 6.31 -11.48
N PHE A 138 4.31 5.55 -11.36
CA PHE A 138 4.26 4.29 -10.64
C PHE A 138 3.41 3.30 -11.42
N GLY A 139 3.66 2.02 -11.19
CA GLY A 139 2.75 0.96 -11.59
C GLY A 139 1.94 0.50 -10.39
N ILE A 140 0.85 -0.21 -10.69
CA ILE A 140 -0.11 -0.66 -9.69
C ILE A 140 -0.55 -2.08 -9.99
N PHE A 141 -0.81 -2.83 -8.95
CA PHE A 141 -1.60 -4.05 -9.00
C PHE A 141 -2.74 -3.91 -8.00
N LYS A 142 -3.95 -4.25 -8.42
CA LYS A 142 -5.16 -4.19 -7.59
C LYS A 142 -5.91 -5.50 -7.68
N LEU A 143 -6.47 -5.88 -6.54
CA LEU A 143 -7.52 -6.90 -6.44
C LEU A 143 -8.72 -6.18 -5.84
N GLN A 144 -9.73 -5.88 -6.67
CA GLN A 144 -10.96 -5.24 -6.23
C GLN A 144 -12.14 -5.72 -7.08
N LYS A 145 -13.37 -5.53 -6.57
CA LYS A 145 -14.58 -5.97 -7.26
C LYS A 145 -14.67 -5.38 -8.67
N GLY A 146 -14.47 -6.22 -9.68
CA GLY A 146 -14.56 -5.84 -11.10
C GLY A 146 -13.24 -5.44 -11.76
N PHE A 147 -12.11 -5.47 -11.04
CA PHE A 147 -10.78 -5.31 -11.63
C PHE A 147 -9.71 -6.07 -10.83
N ASP A 148 -9.16 -7.11 -11.46
CA ASP A 148 -7.94 -7.78 -11.03
C ASP A 148 -6.89 -7.58 -12.10
N GLY A 149 -5.84 -6.82 -11.82
CA GLY A 149 -4.91 -6.52 -12.89
C GLY A 149 -3.66 -5.76 -12.51
N TYR A 150 -2.61 -6.07 -13.27
CA TYR A 150 -1.34 -5.37 -13.32
C TYR A 150 -1.41 -4.23 -14.33
N VAL A 151 -1.06 -3.01 -13.88
CA VAL A 151 -0.91 -1.85 -14.75
C VAL A 151 0.52 -1.33 -14.58
N PRO A 152 1.42 -1.58 -15.56
CA PRO A 152 2.85 -1.32 -15.42
C PRO A 152 3.20 0.16 -15.31
N TRP A 153 2.40 1.01 -15.96
CA TRP A 153 2.48 2.46 -15.88
C TRP A 153 1.06 2.99 -16.02
N GLU A 154 0.49 3.43 -14.92
CA GLU A 154 -0.79 4.09 -14.96
C GLU A 154 -0.53 5.60 -14.93
N GLY A 155 -1.14 6.32 -15.88
CA GLY A 155 -1.20 7.79 -15.87
C GLY A 155 -2.14 8.30 -14.77
N VAL A 156 -2.07 7.72 -13.57
CA VAL A 156 -2.88 8.16 -12.43
C VAL A 156 -2.46 9.57 -12.08
N ASP A 157 -3.42 10.48 -12.17
CA ASP A 157 -3.26 11.79 -11.57
C ASP A 157 -3.28 11.64 -10.05
N LEU A 158 -2.11 11.72 -9.43
CA LEU A 158 -1.95 11.67 -7.97
C LEU A 158 -2.85 12.64 -7.24
N LYS A 159 -3.22 13.78 -7.85
CA LYS A 159 -4.16 14.73 -7.23
C LYS A 159 -5.48 14.07 -6.85
N ARG A 160 -5.88 13.01 -7.55
CA ARG A 160 -7.11 12.25 -7.28
C ARG A 160 -6.99 11.29 -6.10
N LEU A 161 -5.77 10.94 -5.69
CA LEU A 161 -5.51 10.10 -4.53
C LEU A 161 -5.41 10.92 -3.25
N TYR A 162 -4.95 12.17 -3.35
CA TYR A 162 -4.74 13.05 -2.20
C TYR A 162 -6.05 13.47 -1.53
N PRO A 163 -6.04 13.67 -0.21
CA PRO A 163 -4.89 13.57 0.70
C PRO A 163 -4.57 12.11 1.08
N ILE A 164 -3.30 11.85 1.35
CA ILE A 164 -2.81 10.50 1.67
C ILE A 164 -1.88 10.52 2.89
N LEU A 165 -2.11 9.61 3.82
CA LEU A 165 -1.37 9.52 5.08
C LEU A 165 -0.50 8.29 5.09
N GLU A 166 0.81 8.46 5.23
CA GLU A 166 1.69 7.34 5.57
C GLU A 166 1.42 6.90 7.01
N ILE A 167 1.09 5.62 7.18
CA ILE A 167 0.74 5.05 8.48
C ILE A 167 1.77 4.04 8.98
N TRP A 168 2.69 3.62 8.13
CA TRP A 168 3.79 2.74 8.52
C TRP A 168 4.91 2.80 7.50
N GLN A 169 6.12 2.63 7.99
CA GLN A 169 7.33 2.44 7.20
C GLN A 169 8.21 1.37 7.86
N ARG A 170 8.85 0.53 7.03
CA ARG A 170 9.82 -0.45 7.50
C ARG A 170 11.02 0.24 8.14
N ALA A 171 11.45 -0.24 9.31
CA ALA A 171 12.69 0.20 9.95
C ALA A 171 13.89 0.07 9.00
N GLY A 172 14.65 1.16 8.83
CA GLY A 172 15.79 1.23 7.91
C GLY A 172 15.46 1.61 6.46
N GLY A 173 14.19 1.88 6.14
CA GLY A 173 13.83 2.53 4.88
C GLY A 173 14.34 3.99 4.81
N PRO A 174 14.53 4.55 3.60
CA PRO A 174 14.89 5.96 3.47
C PRO A 174 13.80 6.85 4.08
N PRO A 175 14.13 7.85 4.92
CA PRO A 175 13.12 8.71 5.53
C PRO A 175 12.29 9.40 4.44
N ALA A 176 10.98 9.54 4.71
CA ALA A 176 10.02 10.23 3.86
C ALA A 176 10.41 11.70 3.61
#